data_AF-A0A5D2MFG6-F1
#
_entry.id   AF-A0A5D2MFG6-F1
#
_cell.length_a   1.000
_cell.length_b   1.000
_cell.length_c   1.000
_cell.angle_alpha   90.00
_cell.angle_beta   90.00
_cell.angle_gamma   90.00
#
_symmetry.space_group_name_H-M   'P 1'
#
loop_
_entity.id
_entity.type
_entity.pdbx_description
1 polymer ?
#
loop_
_entity_poly.entity_id
_entity_poly.type
_entity_poly.pdbx_seq_one_letter_code
_entity_poly.pdbx_strand_id
1 'polypeptide(L)'
;MITNVFAGFPKGRDFPGVIVNSGNKVEWDPNVERVYLESGKPLVPDYAMSFVGGSSSKPFARLWWDETVPTVVTRAEPHNQAILHPVQDRVLSIRENARLQRFPDYYKLFGPVKERYIQVGNAVAVPVSRALGYALGLAYQGVVSNDEPLTKLPPRFPNISEKASSDSSQDNS
;
A
#
# COMPACT_ATOMS: atom_id res chain seq x y z
N MET A 1 3.62 8.70 22.31
CA MET A 1 3.87 9.90 21.49
C MET A 1 5.06 9.61 20.60
N ILE A 2 4.85 9.41 19.29
CA ILE A 2 5.91 9.16 18.27
C ILE A 2 5.85 10.27 17.19
N THR A 3 5.15 11.36 17.47
CA THR A 3 4.66 12.31 16.45
C THR A 3 5.73 13.24 15.89
N ASN A 4 6.92 13.31 16.50
CA ASN A 4 7.96 14.26 16.08
C ASN A 4 9.18 13.62 15.39
N VAL A 5 9.22 12.28 15.27
CA VAL A 5 10.38 11.58 14.68
C VAL A 5 10.35 11.62 13.16
N PHE A 6 9.18 11.79 12.54
CA PHE A 6 9.04 11.75 11.08
C PHE A 6 8.99 13.14 10.42
N ALA A 7 8.98 14.21 11.22
CA ALA A 7 9.04 15.58 10.73
C ALA A 7 10.38 15.78 10.01
N GLY A 8 10.32 16.23 8.75
CA GLY A 8 11.52 16.45 7.92
C GLY A 8 12.00 15.24 7.12
N PHE A 9 11.32 14.09 7.16
CA PHE A 9 11.64 12.96 6.27
C PHE A 9 11.16 13.26 4.83
N PRO A 10 12.09 13.42 3.87
CA PRO A 10 11.77 13.82 2.51
C PRO A 10 11.40 12.63 1.62
N LYS A 11 11.08 12.93 0.37
CA LYS A 11 10.88 11.90 -0.65
C LYS A 11 12.22 11.26 -1.00
N GLY A 12 12.47 10.04 -0.52
CA GLY A 12 13.65 9.27 -0.87
C GLY A 12 14.81 9.43 0.12
N ARG A 13 15.98 9.83 -0.35
CA ARG A 13 17.27 9.75 0.39
C ARG A 13 17.82 11.11 0.83
N ASP A 14 16.99 12.13 0.81
CA ASP A 14 17.39 13.53 0.97
C ASP A 14 17.52 13.93 2.47
N PHE A 15 18.35 13.21 3.22
CA PHE A 15 18.52 13.48 4.64
C PHE A 15 19.64 14.48 4.91
N PRO A 16 19.53 15.33 5.96
CA PRO A 16 20.64 16.16 6.40
C PRO A 16 21.92 15.33 6.63
N GLY A 17 23.00 15.69 5.93
CA GLY A 17 24.29 14.99 6.00
C GLY A 17 24.38 13.71 5.15
N VAL A 18 23.39 13.41 4.30
CA VAL A 18 23.42 12.29 3.37
C VAL A 18 23.49 12.82 1.93
N ILE A 19 24.51 12.41 1.20
CA ILE A 19 24.71 12.73 -0.22
C ILE A 19 24.61 11.45 -1.07
N VAL A 20 24.20 11.59 -2.33
CA VAL A 20 24.19 10.49 -3.29
C VAL A 20 25.31 10.71 -4.30
N ASN A 21 26.24 9.77 -4.38
CA ASN A 21 27.37 9.84 -5.32
C ASN A 21 26.95 9.51 -6.77
N SER A 22 27.89 9.68 -7.71
CA SER A 22 27.68 9.37 -9.14
C SER A 22 27.33 7.90 -9.42
N GLY A 23 27.65 6.99 -8.49
CA GLY A 23 27.29 5.57 -8.53
C GLY A 23 25.91 5.26 -7.93
N ASN A 24 25.08 6.27 -7.66
CA ASN A 24 23.75 6.14 -7.05
C ASN A 24 23.77 5.52 -5.63
N LYS A 25 24.87 5.68 -4.89
CA LYS A 25 25.01 5.21 -3.50
C LYS A 25 25.01 6.37 -2.53
N VAL A 26 24.43 6.15 -1.36
CA VAL A 26 24.46 7.12 -0.26
C VAL A 26 25.82 7.12 0.44
N GLU A 27 26.32 8.30 0.73
CA GLU A 27 27.54 8.57 1.48
C GLU A 27 27.26 9.68 2.50
N TRP A 28 28.06 9.72 3.57
CA TRP A 28 27.98 10.82 4.53
C TRP A 28 28.68 12.06 3.95
N ASP A 29 28.04 13.21 4.06
CA ASP A 29 28.69 14.48 3.73
C ASP A 29 29.79 14.78 4.77
N PRO A 30 31.07 14.87 4.38
CA PRO A 30 32.14 15.16 5.32
C PRO A 30 32.06 16.57 5.92
N ASN A 31 31.28 17.48 5.31
CA ASN A 31 31.13 18.87 5.77
C ASN A 31 29.95 19.06 6.72
N VAL A 32 29.11 18.04 6.90
CA VAL A 32 27.93 18.11 7.76
C VAL A 32 28.10 17.14 8.91
N GLU A 33 28.15 17.68 10.12
CA GLU A 33 28.19 16.85 11.32
C GLU A 33 26.91 16.03 11.46
N ARG A 34 27.05 14.81 11.97
CA ARG A 34 25.91 13.91 12.16
C ARG A 34 24.89 14.54 13.10
N VAL A 35 23.64 14.58 12.64
CA VAL A 35 22.52 15.06 13.44
C VAL A 35 22.05 13.96 14.39
N TYR A 36 21.88 14.30 15.66
CA TYR A 36 21.38 13.40 16.69
C TYR A 36 20.03 13.89 17.23
N LEU A 37 19.16 12.94 17.57
CA LEU A 37 17.91 13.19 18.26
C LEU A 37 18.18 13.51 19.74
N GLU A 38 17.23 14.13 20.43
CA GLU A 38 17.27 14.35 21.89
C GLU A 38 17.51 13.06 22.69
N SER A 39 17.11 11.91 22.13
CA SER A 39 17.36 10.58 22.70
C SER A 39 18.82 10.12 22.63
N GLY A 40 19.72 10.90 22.02
CA GLY A 40 21.12 10.54 21.76
C GLY A 40 21.32 9.57 20.59
N LYS A 41 20.25 9.14 19.92
CA LYS A 41 20.32 8.29 18.72
C LYS A 41 20.54 9.14 17.47
N PRO A 42 21.27 8.63 16.46
CA PRO A 42 21.46 9.35 15.20
C PRO A 42 20.11 9.53 14.49
N LEU A 43 19.91 10.69 13.85
CA LEU A 43 18.73 10.99 13.05
C LEU A 43 18.58 10.00 11.89
N VAL A 44 19.69 9.74 11.19
CA VAL A 44 19.77 8.77 10.10
C VAL A 44 20.48 7.51 10.63
N PRO A 45 19.77 6.37 10.75
CA PRO A 45 20.38 5.14 11.23
C PRO A 45 21.43 4.57 10.26
N ASP A 46 22.50 3.97 10.78
CA ASP A 46 23.59 3.41 9.96
C ASP A 46 23.12 2.29 9.01
N TYR A 47 22.10 1.53 9.40
CA TYR A 47 21.55 0.48 8.53
C TYR A 47 20.89 1.07 7.27
N ALA A 48 20.35 2.30 7.33
CA ALA A 48 19.75 2.94 6.17
C ALA A 48 20.80 3.25 5.11
N MET A 49 22.03 3.58 5.52
CA MET A 49 23.15 3.86 4.62
C MET A 49 23.71 2.63 3.92
N SER A 50 23.64 1.47 4.57
CA SER A 50 24.14 0.21 4.01
C SER A 50 23.04 -0.61 3.30
N PHE A 51 21.78 -0.20 3.39
CA PHE A 51 20.66 -0.94 2.84
C PHE A 51 20.76 -1.08 1.31
N VAL A 52 20.78 -2.31 0.81
CA VAL A 52 21.06 -2.65 -0.60
C VAL A 52 22.35 -1.99 -1.09
N GLY A 53 23.41 -2.07 -0.28
CA GLY A 53 24.72 -1.48 -0.60
C GLY A 53 24.68 0.04 -0.77
N GLY A 54 23.75 0.71 -0.11
CA GLY A 54 23.54 2.17 -0.16
C GLY A 54 22.76 2.67 -1.38
N SER A 55 22.26 1.79 -2.23
CA SER A 55 21.52 2.19 -3.44
C SER A 55 20.01 2.35 -3.23
N SER A 56 19.47 1.87 -2.11
CA SER A 56 18.03 1.84 -1.88
C SER A 56 17.50 3.18 -1.38
N SER A 57 16.39 3.61 -1.98
CA SER A 57 15.61 4.77 -1.52
C SER A 57 14.46 4.41 -0.58
N LYS A 58 14.33 3.14 -0.18
CA LYS A 58 13.18 2.66 0.61
C LYS A 58 13.19 3.02 2.10
N PRO A 59 14.33 3.02 2.81
CA PRO A 59 14.36 3.33 4.23
C PRO A 59 13.75 4.70 4.52
N PHE A 60 12.72 4.72 5.35
CA PHE A 60 11.96 5.91 5.74
C PHE A 60 11.41 6.75 4.58
N ALA A 61 11.17 6.14 3.42
CA ALA A 61 10.58 6.86 2.31
C ALA A 61 9.11 7.21 2.54
N ARG A 62 8.76 8.40 2.04
CA ARG A 62 7.40 8.92 2.00
C ARG A 62 6.74 8.59 0.67
N LEU A 63 5.50 8.09 0.74
CA LEU A 63 4.66 7.86 -0.43
C LEU A 63 4.14 9.19 -0.97
N TRP A 64 3.78 9.21 -2.25
CA TRP A 64 3.07 10.32 -2.88
C TRP A 64 1.70 9.90 -3.44
N TRP A 65 0.81 10.87 -3.69
CA TRP A 65 -0.55 10.62 -4.17
C TRP A 65 -0.59 9.93 -5.54
N ASP A 66 0.40 10.24 -6.39
CA ASP A 66 0.53 9.68 -7.75
C ASP A 66 1.39 8.39 -7.78
N GLU A 67 1.73 7.84 -6.61
CA GLU A 67 2.53 6.62 -6.49
C GLU A 67 1.68 5.41 -6.10
N THR A 68 2.08 4.24 -6.57
CA THR A 68 1.48 2.97 -6.18
C THR A 68 2.29 2.31 -5.08
N VAL A 69 1.61 1.64 -4.15
CA VAL A 69 2.26 0.70 -3.22
C VAL A 69 2.34 -0.67 -3.91
N PRO A 70 3.53 -1.18 -4.28
CA PRO A 70 3.64 -2.41 -5.05
C PRO A 70 3.12 -3.64 -4.30
N THR A 71 3.28 -3.65 -2.98
CA THR A 71 2.80 -4.74 -2.11
C THR A 71 2.51 -4.17 -0.74
N VAL A 72 1.28 -4.35 -0.26
CA VAL A 72 0.91 -4.04 1.12
C VAL A 72 1.45 -5.14 2.01
N VAL A 73 2.32 -4.79 2.95
CA VAL A 73 3.01 -5.76 3.82
C VAL A 73 2.41 -5.84 5.21
N THR A 74 2.87 -6.84 5.97
CA THR A 74 2.42 -7.15 7.33
C THR A 74 2.99 -6.26 8.43
N ARG A 75 4.06 -5.49 8.13
CA ARG A 75 4.77 -4.65 9.11
C ARG A 75 4.66 -3.19 8.72
N ALA A 76 4.27 -2.36 9.67
CA ALA A 76 4.21 -0.91 9.50
C ALA A 76 5.54 -0.21 9.85
N GLU A 77 6.65 -0.93 9.83
CA GLU A 77 7.97 -0.40 10.21
C GLU A 77 8.61 0.30 9.00
N PRO A 78 8.99 1.58 9.10
CA PRO A 78 9.50 2.36 7.95
C PRO A 78 10.95 2.01 7.59
N HIS A 79 11.61 1.14 8.34
CA HIS A 79 13.05 0.90 8.26
C HIS A 79 13.51 0.44 6.88
N ASN A 80 12.70 -0.35 6.16
CA ASN A 80 13.08 -0.96 4.89
C ASN A 80 12.08 -0.68 3.76
N GLN A 81 11.14 0.25 3.96
CA GLN A 81 9.97 0.40 3.10
C GLN A 81 9.43 1.83 3.05
N ALA A 82 8.90 2.19 1.88
CA ALA A 82 8.14 3.41 1.68
C ALA A 82 6.72 3.23 2.24
N ILE A 83 6.48 3.70 3.46
CA ILE A 83 5.20 3.53 4.16
C ILE A 83 4.78 4.79 4.94
N LEU A 84 5.54 5.89 4.83
CA LEU A 84 5.13 7.15 5.46
C LEU A 84 4.01 7.81 4.66
N HIS A 85 3.06 8.40 5.38
CA HIS A 85 1.91 9.07 4.80
C HIS A 85 2.36 10.29 3.97
N PRO A 86 1.73 10.60 2.82
CA PRO A 86 2.20 11.66 1.93
C PRO A 86 2.31 13.06 2.55
N VAL A 87 1.45 13.36 3.51
CA VAL A 87 1.37 14.70 4.15
C VAL A 87 1.63 14.66 5.66
N GLN A 88 1.43 13.52 6.32
CA GLN A 88 1.40 13.46 7.79
C GLN A 88 2.64 12.74 8.29
N ASP A 89 3.17 13.15 9.43
CA ASP A 89 4.38 12.57 10.03
C ASP A 89 4.08 11.28 10.79
N ARG A 90 3.57 10.30 10.04
CA ARG A 90 3.25 8.96 10.52
C ARG A 90 3.34 7.94 9.39
N VAL A 91 3.37 6.67 9.76
CA VAL A 91 3.16 5.56 8.83
C VAL A 91 1.69 5.48 8.38
N LEU A 92 1.44 4.81 7.25
CA LEU A 92 0.09 4.45 6.84
C LEU A 92 -0.61 3.66 7.94
N SER A 93 -1.83 4.06 8.24
CA SER A 93 -2.73 3.40 9.17
C SER A 93 -3.19 2.06 8.63
N ILE A 94 -3.68 1.20 9.53
CA ILE A 94 -4.30 -0.08 9.17
C ILE A 94 -5.41 0.11 8.13
N ARG A 95 -6.21 1.18 8.24
CA ARG A 95 -7.32 1.41 7.33
C ARG A 95 -6.88 1.88 5.96
N GLU A 96 -5.83 2.69 5.86
CA GLU A 96 -5.22 3.05 4.59
C GLU A 96 -4.67 1.80 3.89
N ASN A 97 -3.94 0.94 4.62
CA ASN A 97 -3.46 -0.35 4.08
C ASN A 97 -4.61 -1.27 3.66
N ALA A 98 -5.70 -1.34 4.45
CA ALA A 98 -6.87 -2.14 4.10
C ALA A 98 -7.53 -1.63 2.80
N ARG A 99 -7.61 -0.31 2.61
CA ARG A 99 -8.13 0.29 1.37
C ARG A 99 -7.23 0.05 0.16
N LEU A 100 -5.90 0.02 0.34
CA LEU A 100 -4.97 -0.39 -0.71
C LEU A 100 -5.23 -1.83 -1.17
N GLN A 101 -5.56 -2.72 -0.23
CA GLN A 101 -6.04 -4.08 -0.49
C GLN A 101 -7.53 -4.16 -0.92
N ARG A 102 -8.18 -3.00 -1.08
CA ARG A 102 -9.58 -2.83 -1.46
C ARG A 102 -10.58 -3.54 -0.54
N PHE A 103 -10.24 -3.66 0.75
CA PHE A 103 -11.22 -4.02 1.77
C PHE A 103 -12.36 -3.00 1.80
N PRO A 104 -13.62 -3.45 1.90
CA PRO A 104 -14.72 -2.55 2.19
C PRO A 104 -14.51 -1.85 3.54
N ASP A 105 -14.88 -0.58 3.64
CA ASP A 105 -14.69 0.20 4.86
C ASP A 105 -15.48 -0.33 6.06
N TYR A 106 -16.58 -1.05 5.81
CA TYR A 106 -17.36 -1.74 6.83
C TYR A 106 -16.66 -3.00 7.38
N TYR A 107 -15.60 -3.51 6.74
CA TYR A 107 -14.89 -4.71 7.18
C TYR A 107 -14.03 -4.43 8.42
N LYS A 108 -14.43 -5.00 9.55
CA LYS A 108 -13.80 -4.81 10.86
C LYS A 108 -12.65 -5.79 11.06
N LEU A 109 -11.50 -5.26 11.45
CA LEU A 109 -10.31 -6.04 11.83
C LEU A 109 -10.19 -6.03 13.35
N PHE A 110 -9.98 -7.20 13.94
CA PHE A 110 -9.94 -7.40 15.39
C PHE A 110 -8.53 -7.77 15.86
N GLY A 111 -8.27 -7.58 17.15
CA GLY A 111 -6.98 -7.85 17.78
C GLY A 111 -6.05 -6.63 17.87
N PRO A 112 -4.83 -6.83 18.42
CA PRO A 112 -3.81 -5.80 18.57
C PRO A 112 -3.44 -5.11 17.25
N VAL A 113 -2.94 -3.88 17.33
CA VAL A 113 -2.53 -3.08 16.15
C VAL A 113 -1.60 -3.86 15.21
N LYS A 114 -0.58 -4.52 15.77
CA LYS A 114 0.39 -5.32 15.00
C LYS A 114 -0.28 -6.47 14.24
N GLU A 115 -1.17 -7.21 14.90
CA GLU A 115 -1.89 -8.32 14.27
C GLU A 115 -2.83 -7.86 13.16
N ARG A 116 -3.46 -6.69 13.32
CA ARG A 116 -4.31 -6.12 12.27
C ARG A 116 -3.52 -5.71 11.03
N TYR A 117 -2.28 -5.23 11.17
CA TYR A 117 -1.39 -5.05 10.01
C TYR A 117 -1.05 -6.39 9.35
N ILE A 118 -0.79 -7.43 10.13
CA ILE A 118 -0.52 -8.78 9.61
C ILE A 118 -1.73 -9.32 8.84
N GLN A 119 -2.95 -9.19 9.39
CA GLN A 119 -4.18 -9.61 8.73
C GLN A 119 -4.36 -8.93 7.37
N VAL A 120 -4.13 -7.61 7.30
CA VAL A 120 -4.22 -6.88 6.03
C VAL A 120 -3.10 -7.28 5.08
N GLY A 121 -1.85 -7.35 5.52
CA GLY A 121 -0.72 -7.66 4.66
C GLY A 121 -0.72 -9.08 4.09
N ASN A 122 -1.26 -10.05 4.84
CA ASN A 122 -1.38 -11.44 4.39
C ASN A 122 -2.64 -11.72 3.57
N ALA A 123 -3.61 -10.80 3.56
CA ALA A 123 -4.83 -11.00 2.81
C ALA A 123 -4.58 -10.95 1.30
N VAL A 124 -5.43 -11.67 0.57
CA VAL A 124 -5.55 -11.53 -0.88
C VAL A 124 -6.44 -10.31 -1.15
N ALA A 125 -6.04 -9.46 -2.09
CA ALA A 125 -6.81 -8.28 -2.47
C ALA A 125 -8.25 -8.68 -2.85
N VAL A 126 -9.22 -8.01 -2.23
CA VAL A 126 -10.65 -8.38 -2.34
C VAL A 126 -11.16 -8.46 -3.79
N PRO A 127 -10.79 -7.57 -4.73
CA PRO A 127 -11.21 -7.66 -6.12
C PRO A 127 -10.73 -8.92 -6.84
N VAL A 128 -9.53 -9.42 -6.48
CA VAL A 128 -8.98 -10.66 -7.06
C VAL A 128 -9.84 -11.84 -6.60
N SER A 129 -10.09 -11.96 -5.30
CA SER A 129 -10.96 -13.00 -4.75
C SER A 129 -12.38 -12.93 -5.32
N ARG A 130 -12.89 -11.73 -5.58
CA ARG A 130 -14.22 -11.53 -6.17
C ARG A 130 -14.29 -12.03 -7.62
N ALA A 131 -13.27 -11.75 -8.43
CA ALA A 131 -13.18 -12.25 -9.80
C ALA A 131 -13.10 -13.79 -9.84
N LEU A 132 -12.27 -14.38 -8.97
CA LEU A 132 -12.18 -15.84 -8.83
C LEU A 132 -13.50 -16.46 -8.36
N GLY A 133 -14.17 -15.85 -7.39
CA GLY A 133 -15.48 -16.29 -6.93
C GLY A 133 -16.56 -16.24 -8.01
N TYR A 134 -16.52 -15.23 -8.89
CA TYR A 134 -17.42 -15.16 -10.04
C TYR A 134 -17.17 -16.30 -11.04
N ALA A 135 -15.92 -16.56 -11.40
CA ALA A 135 -15.56 -17.67 -12.29
C ALA A 135 -15.97 -19.03 -11.68
N LEU A 136 -15.75 -19.23 -10.38
CA LEU A 136 -16.20 -20.41 -9.65
C LEU A 136 -17.73 -20.57 -9.70
N GLY A 137 -18.48 -19.48 -9.51
CA GLY A 137 -19.94 -19.50 -9.57
C GLY A 137 -20.47 -19.93 -10.94
N LEU A 138 -19.89 -19.39 -12.03
CA LEU A 138 -20.26 -19.78 -13.40
C LEU A 138 -19.98 -21.26 -13.68
N ALA A 139 -18.81 -21.76 -13.24
CA ALA A 139 -18.44 -23.16 -13.40
C ALA A 139 -19.39 -24.08 -12.61
N TYR A 140 -19.72 -23.71 -11.38
CA TYR A 140 -20.62 -24.48 -10.53
C TYR A 140 -22.05 -24.55 -11.09
N GLN A 141 -22.52 -23.47 -11.74
CA GLN A 141 -23.83 -23.42 -12.39
C GLN A 141 -23.87 -24.13 -13.76
N GLY A 142 -22.74 -24.63 -14.27
CA GLY A 142 -22.65 -25.25 -15.59
C GLY A 142 -22.83 -24.27 -16.76
N VAL A 143 -22.72 -22.96 -16.50
CA VAL A 143 -22.84 -21.91 -17.53
C VAL A 143 -21.61 -21.87 -18.44
N VAL A 144 -20.47 -22.33 -17.93
CA VAL A 144 -19.23 -22.44 -18.70
C VAL A 144 -19.22 -23.78 -19.44
N SER A 145 -19.34 -23.75 -20.76
CA SER A 145 -19.40 -24.94 -21.62
C SER A 145 -18.06 -25.30 -22.27
N ASN A 146 -17.06 -24.42 -22.18
CA ASN A 146 -15.83 -24.50 -22.95
C ASN A 146 -14.62 -24.64 -22.00
N ASP A 147 -13.65 -25.48 -22.35
CA ASP A 147 -12.43 -25.75 -21.57
C ASP A 147 -11.36 -24.63 -21.73
N GLU A 148 -11.80 -23.38 -21.83
CA GLU A 148 -10.89 -22.25 -21.98
C GLU A 148 -10.27 -21.84 -20.63
N PRO A 149 -8.94 -21.59 -20.57
CA PRO A 149 -8.26 -21.28 -19.31
C PRO A 149 -8.55 -19.87 -18.78
N LEU A 150 -9.23 -19.02 -19.56
CA LEU A 150 -9.49 -17.61 -19.23
C LEU A 150 -10.99 -17.31 -19.31
N THR A 151 -11.49 -16.53 -18.36
CA THR A 151 -12.86 -16.02 -18.36
C THR A 151 -12.86 -14.50 -18.40
N LYS A 152 -13.62 -13.91 -19.34
CA LYS A 152 -13.83 -12.46 -19.37
C LYS A 152 -14.94 -12.08 -18.40
N LEU A 153 -14.63 -11.18 -17.47
CA LEU A 153 -15.62 -10.62 -16.56
C LEU A 153 -16.60 -9.72 -17.32
N PRO A 154 -17.88 -9.64 -16.88
CA PRO A 154 -18.86 -8.78 -17.53
C PRO A 154 -18.50 -7.30 -17.39
N PRO A 155 -18.99 -6.44 -18.31
CA PRO A 155 -18.78 -5.00 -18.21
C PRO A 155 -19.22 -4.44 -16.85
N ARG A 156 -18.45 -3.49 -16.32
CA ARG A 156 -18.68 -2.84 -15.01
C ARG A 156 -18.59 -3.77 -13.80
N PHE A 157 -18.11 -5.00 -13.94
CA PHE A 157 -17.79 -5.83 -12.77
C PHE A 157 -16.80 -5.11 -11.84
N PRO A 158 -17.00 -5.11 -10.51
CA PRO A 158 -18.10 -5.74 -9.78
C PRO A 158 -19.34 -4.86 -9.56
N ASN A 159 -19.29 -3.59 -9.96
CA ASN A 159 -20.38 -2.61 -9.84
C ASN A 159 -21.34 -2.76 -11.03
N ILE A 160 -22.00 -3.91 -11.11
CA ILE A 160 -23.05 -4.14 -12.08
C ILE A 160 -24.19 -3.18 -11.71
N SER A 161 -24.37 -2.11 -12.48
CA SER A 161 -25.58 -1.30 -12.42
C SER A 161 -26.71 -2.20 -12.89
N GLU A 162 -27.67 -2.49 -12.01
CA GLU A 162 -28.96 -2.99 -12.43
C GLU A 162 -29.52 -1.98 -13.44
N LYS A 163 -29.68 -2.40 -14.69
CA LYS A 163 -30.37 -1.59 -15.69
C LYS A 163 -31.85 -1.64 -15.31
N ALA A 164 -32.43 -0.46 -15.15
CA ALA A 164 -33.80 -0.20 -14.75
C ALA A 164 -34.81 -1.22 -15.30
N SER A 165 -35.53 -1.88 -14.40
CA SER A 165 -36.84 -2.43 -14.72
C SER A 165 -37.81 -1.27 -14.89
N SER A 166 -38.30 -1.05 -16.10
CA SER A 166 -39.64 -0.54 -16.44
C SER A 166 -39.61 0.01 -17.86
N ASP A 167 -40.05 -0.80 -18.83
CA ASP A 167 -40.89 -0.24 -19.89
C ASP A 167 -41.75 -1.33 -20.53
N SER A 168 -43.01 -1.38 -20.09
CA SER A 168 -44.18 -1.59 -20.94
C SER A 168 -45.42 -1.70 -20.06
N SER A 169 -46.06 -0.56 -19.78
CA SER A 169 -47.45 -0.54 -19.32
C SER A 169 -48.20 0.54 -20.10
N GLN A 170 -49.07 0.03 -20.97
CA GLN A 170 -50.37 0.58 -21.35
C GLN A 170 -50.40 1.86 -22.18
N ASP A 171 -50.63 1.68 -23.48
CA ASP A 171 -51.42 2.62 -24.27
C ASP A 171 -52.81 1.99 -24.47
N ASN A 172 -53.81 2.54 -23.78
CA ASN A 172 -55.22 2.14 -23.91
C ASN A 172 -55.78 2.77 -25.18
N SER A 173 -56.34 1.94 -26.07
CA SER A 173 -57.25 2.36 -27.14
C SER A 173 -58.64 2.73 -26.62
#